data_AF-A0A7J8IJF6-F1
#
_entry.id   AF-A0A7J8IJF6-F1
#
_cell.length_a   1.000
_cell.length_b   1.000
_cell.length_c   1.000
_cell.angle_alpha   90.00
_cell.angle_beta   90.00
_cell.angle_gamma   90.00
#
_symmetry.space_group_name_H-M   'P 1'
#
loop_
_entity.id
_entity.type
_entity.pdbx_description
1 polymer ?
#
loop_
_entity_poly.entity_id
_entity_poly.type
_entity_poly.pdbx_seq_one_letter_code
_entity_poly.pdbx_strand_id
1 'polypeptide(L)'
;MCGYGLTESTVGIIGLGRIGQAIARRLKPFGVQRFLYTGRQPKPKEAAEFQAEFVTTPQLAAASDFIIVACSLTPATKGLCNKDFFQQMKKTAVFVNISRGDVVNQDDLYQALVSNQIAAAGLDVTTPEPLPTNHPLLTLKNCDSLPSACEVTSLTSS
;
A
#
# COMPACT_ATOMS: atom_id res chain seq x y z
N MET A 1 -21.88 -7.61 -6.38
CA MET A 1 -20.63 -8.26 -5.93
C MET A 1 -20.18 -7.48 -4.69
N CYS A 2 -20.25 -8.08 -3.50
CA CYS A 2 -19.78 -7.42 -2.27
C CYS A 2 -18.25 -7.33 -2.36
N GLY A 3 -17.66 -6.17 -2.06
CA GLY A 3 -16.21 -5.93 -2.21
C GLY A 3 -15.33 -6.82 -1.31
N TYR A 4 -14.01 -6.61 -1.37
CA TYR A 4 -13.04 -7.34 -0.54
C TYR A 4 -13.11 -6.86 0.92
N GLY A 5 -13.40 -7.78 1.85
CA GLY A 5 -13.49 -7.50 3.29
C GLY A 5 -12.14 -7.66 4.01
N LEU A 6 -12.00 -6.99 5.15
CA LEU A 6 -10.80 -7.07 6.01
C LEU A 6 -10.85 -8.22 7.02
N THR A 7 -12.00 -8.84 7.22
CA THR A 7 -12.18 -9.98 8.12
C THR A 7 -11.39 -11.19 7.62
N GLU A 8 -10.60 -11.79 8.50
CA GLU A 8 -9.70 -12.92 8.20
C GLU A 8 -8.63 -12.62 7.14
N SER A 9 -8.36 -11.34 6.87
CA SER A 9 -7.37 -10.94 5.86
C SER A 9 -5.94 -10.91 6.41
N THR A 10 -4.97 -11.00 5.48
CA THR A 10 -3.56 -10.69 5.75
C THR A 10 -3.22 -9.29 5.24
N VAL A 11 -2.73 -8.42 6.14
CA VAL A 11 -2.33 -7.05 5.80
C VAL A 11 -0.80 -6.93 5.81
N GLY A 12 -0.23 -6.57 4.67
CA GLY A 12 1.20 -6.31 4.50
C GLY A 12 1.51 -4.81 4.54
N ILE A 13 2.43 -4.39 5.41
CA ILE A 13 2.83 -2.99 5.56
C ILE A 13 4.29 -2.81 5.14
N ILE A 14 4.52 -2.04 4.07
CA ILE A 14 5.86 -1.65 3.64
C ILE A 14 6.26 -0.39 4.42
N GLY A 15 7.12 -0.57 5.42
CA GLY A 15 7.56 0.48 6.32
C GLY A 15 6.73 0.57 7.61
N LEU A 16 7.13 -0.18 8.65
CA LEU A 16 6.53 -0.10 9.99
C LEU A 16 7.07 1.10 10.81
N GLY A 17 6.89 2.30 10.27
CA GLY A 17 7.15 3.57 10.96
C GLY A 17 5.98 4.01 11.84
N ARG A 18 5.96 5.27 12.26
CA ARG A 18 4.86 5.85 13.05
C ARG A 18 3.51 5.71 12.33
N ILE A 19 3.48 6.02 11.03
CA ILE A 19 2.27 5.92 10.19
C ILE A 19 1.85 4.45 10.03
N GLY A 20 2.77 3.57 9.65
CA GLY A 20 2.48 2.13 9.51
C GLY A 20 1.91 1.49 10.79
N GLN A 21 2.46 1.85 11.96
CA GLN A 21 1.94 1.40 13.26
C GLN A 21 0.54 1.95 13.54
N ALA A 22 0.32 3.23 13.25
CA ALA A 22 -0.98 3.88 13.43
C ALA A 22 -2.06 3.26 12.51
N ILE A 23 -1.68 2.79 11.32
CA ILE A 23 -2.53 2.06 10.39
C ILE A 23 -2.84 0.66 10.92
N ALA A 24 -1.82 -0.12 11.32
CA ALA A 24 -2.01 -1.45 11.90
C ALA A 24 -2.97 -1.40 13.10
N ARG A 25 -2.81 -0.40 13.98
CA ARG A 25 -3.69 -0.18 15.14
C ARG A 25 -5.14 0.08 14.75
N ARG A 26 -5.37 0.86 13.68
CA ARG A 26 -6.72 1.14 13.16
C ARG A 26 -7.34 -0.06 12.47
N LEU A 27 -6.55 -0.90 11.80
CA LEU A 27 -7.03 -2.06 11.07
C LEU A 27 -7.28 -3.28 11.97
N LYS A 28 -6.59 -3.40 13.10
CA LYS A 28 -6.76 -4.51 14.06
C LYS A 28 -8.24 -4.81 14.43
N PRO A 29 -9.10 -3.82 14.77
CA PRO A 29 -10.50 -4.10 15.11
C PRO A 29 -11.37 -4.55 13.93
N PHE A 30 -10.90 -4.49 12.67
CA PHE A 30 -11.63 -4.96 11.50
C PHE A 30 -11.56 -6.49 11.30
N GLY A 31 -10.91 -7.21 12.21
CA GLY A 31 -10.80 -8.67 12.16
C GLY A 31 -9.65 -9.18 11.28
N VAL A 32 -8.58 -8.39 11.13
CA VAL A 32 -7.37 -8.81 10.43
C VAL A 32 -6.74 -10.01 11.14
N GLN A 33 -6.47 -11.08 10.40
CA GLN A 33 -5.90 -12.31 10.96
C GLN A 33 -4.40 -12.18 11.18
N ARG A 34 -3.69 -11.58 10.23
CA ARG A 34 -2.23 -11.54 10.22
C ARG A 34 -1.70 -10.21 9.71
N PHE A 35 -0.73 -9.65 10.43
CA PHE A 35 0.04 -8.49 9.98
C PHE A 35 1.43 -8.93 9.54
N LEU A 36 1.82 -8.53 8.34
CA LEU A 36 3.16 -8.68 7.81
C LEU A 36 3.79 -7.30 7.65
N TYR A 37 5.10 -7.19 7.82
CA TYR A 37 5.79 -5.96 7.49
C TYR A 37 7.18 -6.21 6.92
N THR A 38 7.63 -5.23 6.14
CA THR A 38 9.00 -5.20 5.62
C THR A 38 9.62 -3.82 5.79
N GLY A 39 10.95 -3.77 5.69
CA GLY A 39 11.74 -2.58 5.91
C GLY A 39 13.23 -2.90 6.01
N ARG A 40 14.05 -1.89 6.30
CA ARG A 40 15.51 -2.06 6.40
C ARG A 40 15.95 -2.99 7.52
N GLN A 41 15.25 -2.95 8.66
CA GLN A 41 15.58 -3.73 9.84
C GLN A 41 14.29 -4.17 10.56
N PRO A 42 14.31 -5.33 11.24
CA PRO A 42 13.22 -5.74 12.12
C PRO A 42 12.99 -4.72 13.25
N LYS A 43 11.73 -4.58 13.65
CA LYS A 43 11.26 -3.70 14.72
C LYS A 43 10.43 -4.48 15.72
N PRO A 44 11.06 -5.38 16.52
CA PRO A 44 10.31 -6.32 17.34
C PRO A 44 9.47 -5.64 18.42
N LYS A 45 9.91 -4.50 18.97
CA LYS A 45 9.16 -3.76 19.99
C LYS A 45 7.87 -3.19 19.43
N GLU A 46 7.94 -2.58 18.25
CA GLU A 46 6.81 -1.95 17.58
C GLU A 46 5.87 -2.98 16.93
N ALA A 47 6.42 -4.09 16.45
CA ALA A 47 5.64 -5.18 15.86
C ALA A 47 4.85 -6.00 16.90
N ALA A 48 5.33 -6.06 18.16
CA ALA A 48 4.71 -6.86 19.22
C ALA A 48 3.25 -6.50 19.49
N GLU A 49 2.87 -5.21 19.36
CA GLU A 49 1.49 -4.73 19.58
C GLU A 49 0.47 -5.40 18.63
N PHE A 50 0.92 -5.73 17.42
CA PHE A 50 0.11 -6.29 16.34
C PHE A 50 0.46 -7.74 16.02
N GLN A 51 1.43 -8.33 16.76
CA GLN A 51 2.05 -9.62 16.43
C GLN A 51 2.50 -9.67 14.96
N ALA A 52 3.03 -8.54 14.46
CA ALA A 52 3.41 -8.42 13.06
C ALA A 52 4.71 -9.17 12.77
N GLU A 53 4.75 -9.89 11.65
CA GLU A 53 5.92 -10.67 11.27
C GLU A 53 6.79 -9.91 10.28
N PHE A 54 8.11 -9.88 10.53
CA PHE A 54 9.06 -9.29 9.61
C PHE A 54 9.40 -10.27 8.48
N VAL A 55 9.09 -9.88 7.25
CA VAL A 55 9.26 -10.72 6.06
C VAL A 55 9.94 -9.95 4.93
N THR A 56 10.42 -10.69 3.93
CA THR A 56 10.97 -10.06 2.72
C THR A 56 9.86 -9.47 1.85
N THR A 57 10.19 -8.49 1.00
CA THR A 57 9.22 -7.87 0.07
C THR A 57 8.49 -8.89 -0.81
N PRO A 58 9.16 -9.90 -1.41
CA PRO A 58 8.51 -11.00 -2.13
C PRO A 58 7.47 -11.76 -1.31
N GLN A 59 7.83 -12.14 -0.08
CA GLN A 59 6.94 -12.87 0.82
C GLN A 59 5.73 -12.04 1.23
N LEU A 60 5.93 -10.75 1.46
CA LEU A 60 4.86 -9.81 1.77
C LEU A 60 3.88 -9.71 0.60
N ALA A 61 4.37 -9.57 -0.63
CA ALA A 61 3.53 -9.49 -1.83
C ALA A 61 2.68 -10.75 -2.02
N ALA A 62 3.29 -11.93 -1.88
CA ALA A 62 2.61 -13.21 -2.08
C ALA A 62 1.55 -13.53 -1.01
N ALA A 63 1.80 -13.17 0.25
CA ALA A 63 0.94 -13.56 1.35
C ALA A 63 -0.20 -12.57 1.64
N SER A 64 -0.06 -11.30 1.27
CA SER A 64 -0.99 -10.23 1.68
C SER A 64 -2.21 -10.12 0.77
N ASP A 65 -3.37 -9.89 1.38
CA ASP A 65 -4.61 -9.50 0.70
C ASP A 65 -4.71 -7.97 0.57
N PHE A 66 -4.14 -7.24 1.51
CA PHE A 66 -4.02 -5.79 1.45
C PHE A 66 -2.56 -5.39 1.64
N ILE A 67 -2.03 -4.56 0.74
CA ILE A 67 -0.67 -4.05 0.82
C ILE A 67 -0.72 -2.54 0.99
N ILE A 68 -0.08 -2.04 2.04
CA ILE A 68 -0.05 -0.61 2.37
C ILE A 68 1.39 -0.12 2.39
N VAL A 69 1.69 0.87 1.55
CA VAL A 69 3.01 1.48 1.45
C VAL A 69 3.05 2.76 2.27
N ALA A 70 3.80 2.73 3.37
CA ALA A 70 3.95 3.82 4.31
C ALA A 70 5.44 4.11 4.62
N CYS A 71 6.34 3.82 3.68
CA CYS A 71 7.77 4.03 3.81
C CYS A 71 8.20 5.42 3.32
N SER A 72 9.42 5.84 3.67
CA SER A 72 9.99 7.07 3.10
C SER A 72 10.59 6.79 1.72
N LEU A 73 10.55 7.78 0.83
CA LEU A 73 11.26 7.72 -0.45
C LEU A 73 12.77 7.82 -0.20
N THR A 74 13.49 6.79 -0.64
CA THR A 74 14.94 6.67 -0.59
C THR A 74 15.40 6.00 -1.89
N PRO A 75 16.69 6.03 -2.24
CA PRO A 75 17.18 5.31 -3.42
C PRO A 75 16.85 3.81 -3.41
N ALA A 76 16.71 3.21 -2.22
CA ALA A 76 16.36 1.80 -2.07
C ALA A 76 14.84 1.51 -2.18
N THR A 77 14.00 2.54 -2.02
CA THR A 77 12.53 2.39 -2.10
C THR A 77 11.95 3.00 -3.38
N LYS A 78 12.75 3.72 -4.16
CA LYS A 78 12.37 4.24 -5.47
C LYS A 78 12.11 3.07 -6.44
N GLY A 79 10.92 3.04 -7.04
CA GLY A 79 10.49 1.95 -7.93
C GLY A 79 10.42 0.58 -7.26
N LEU A 80 10.29 0.51 -5.93
CA LEU A 80 10.17 -0.75 -5.19
C LEU A 80 8.93 -1.54 -5.62
N CYS A 81 7.82 -0.84 -5.87
CA CYS A 81 6.57 -1.44 -6.34
C CYS A 81 6.55 -1.39 -7.87
N ASN A 82 7.23 -2.34 -8.49
CA ASN A 82 7.37 -2.50 -9.93
C ASN A 82 6.60 -3.73 -10.45
N LYS A 83 6.74 -4.04 -11.73
CA LYS A 83 6.12 -5.21 -12.38
C LYS A 83 6.31 -6.52 -11.60
N ASP A 84 7.53 -6.83 -11.17
CA ASP A 84 7.84 -8.07 -10.46
C ASP A 84 7.15 -8.12 -9.09
N PHE A 85 7.02 -6.98 -8.42
CA PHE A 85 6.25 -6.85 -7.19
C PHE A 85 4.77 -7.16 -7.43
N PHE A 86 4.14 -6.51 -8.42
CA PHE A 86 2.73 -6.72 -8.75
C PHE A 86 2.44 -8.14 -9.26
N GLN A 87 3.40 -8.78 -9.94
CA GLN A 87 3.27 -10.18 -10.37
C GLN A 87 3.18 -11.16 -9.21
N GLN A 88 3.82 -10.84 -8.09
CA GLN A 88 3.81 -11.69 -6.90
C GLN A 88 2.58 -11.46 -6.03
N MET A 89 1.82 -10.38 -6.25
CA MET A 89 0.59 -10.12 -5.52
C MET A 89 -0.51 -11.11 -5.88
N LYS A 90 -1.42 -11.33 -4.94
CA LYS A 90 -2.67 -12.07 -5.22
C LYS A 90 -3.52 -11.25 -6.19
N LYS A 91 -4.23 -11.94 -7.09
CA LYS A 91 -5.21 -11.30 -8.00
C LYS A 91 -6.35 -10.60 -7.27
N THR A 92 -6.65 -11.04 -6.05
CA THR A 92 -7.66 -10.45 -5.17
C THR A 92 -7.10 -9.33 -4.29
N ALA A 93 -5.79 -9.05 -4.35
CA ALA A 93 -5.17 -8.11 -3.44
C ALA A 93 -5.48 -6.65 -3.83
N VAL A 94 -5.58 -5.82 -2.80
CA VAL A 94 -5.71 -4.36 -2.94
C VAL A 94 -4.39 -3.70 -2.56
N PHE A 95 -3.89 -2.85 -3.46
CA PHE A 95 -2.66 -2.08 -3.26
C PHE A 95 -2.99 -0.66 -2.81
N VAL A 96 -2.33 -0.14 -1.77
CA VAL A 96 -2.53 1.22 -1.28
C VAL A 96 -1.19 1.92 -1.10
N ASN A 97 -0.99 3.06 -1.76
CA ASN A 97 0.19 3.90 -1.58
C ASN A 97 -0.16 5.25 -0.97
N ILE A 98 0.41 5.52 0.21
CA ILE A 98 0.32 6.80 0.93
C ILE A 98 1.71 7.38 1.23
N SER A 99 2.74 6.90 0.52
CA SER A 99 4.13 7.28 0.76
C SER A 99 4.58 8.43 -0.14
N ARG A 100 5.19 8.12 -1.29
CA ARG A 100 5.49 9.03 -2.41
C ARG A 100 5.18 8.30 -3.72
N GLY A 101 4.84 9.06 -4.77
CA GLY A 101 4.57 8.50 -6.09
C GLY A 101 5.74 7.67 -6.63
N ASP A 102 6.97 8.17 -6.51
CA ASP A 102 8.22 7.54 -6.97
C ASP A 102 8.54 6.16 -6.37
N VAL A 103 7.83 5.74 -5.32
CA VAL A 103 7.96 4.37 -4.78
C VAL A 103 7.31 3.34 -5.71
N VAL A 104 6.37 3.79 -6.54
CA VAL A 104 5.58 2.97 -7.46
C VAL A 104 5.97 3.27 -8.89
N ASN A 105 6.17 2.22 -9.69
CA ASN A 105 6.18 2.37 -11.13
C ASN A 105 4.73 2.44 -11.63
N GLN A 106 4.27 3.63 -12.00
CA GLN A 106 2.89 3.88 -12.43
C GLN A 106 2.50 3.15 -13.71
N ASP A 107 3.44 2.95 -14.63
CA ASP A 107 3.18 2.21 -15.87
C ASP A 107 2.96 0.73 -15.56
N ASP A 108 3.79 0.17 -14.68
CA ASP A 108 3.63 -1.23 -14.23
C ASP A 108 2.33 -1.42 -13.44
N LEU A 109 1.98 -0.45 -12.59
CA LEU A 109 0.72 -0.46 -11.85
C LEU A 109 -0.49 -0.41 -12.80
N TYR A 110 -0.45 0.47 -13.80
CA TYR A 110 -1.49 0.55 -14.82
C TYR A 110 -1.66 -0.79 -15.53
N GLN A 111 -0.56 -1.42 -15.95
CA GLN A 111 -0.61 -2.73 -16.59
C GLN A 111 -1.16 -3.81 -15.65
N ALA A 112 -0.77 -3.80 -14.37
CA ALA A 112 -1.28 -4.75 -13.38
C ALA A 112 -2.80 -4.61 -13.18
N LEU A 113 -3.33 -3.39 -13.19
CA LEU A 113 -4.77 -3.14 -13.05
C LEU A 113 -5.55 -3.52 -14.31
N VAL A 114 -5.06 -3.15 -15.49
CA VAL A 114 -5.72 -3.49 -16.78
C VAL A 114 -5.72 -4.99 -17.02
N SER A 115 -4.64 -5.68 -16.66
CA SER A 115 -4.54 -7.14 -16.79
C SER A 115 -5.25 -7.92 -15.68
N ASN A 116 -5.89 -7.23 -14.71
CA ASN A 116 -6.48 -7.83 -13.51
C ASN A 116 -5.48 -8.73 -12.73
N GLN A 117 -4.21 -8.33 -12.73
CA GLN A 117 -3.17 -8.95 -11.91
C GLN A 117 -3.38 -8.64 -10.43
N ILE A 118 -4.00 -7.51 -10.12
CA ILE A 118 -4.46 -7.10 -8.79
C ILE A 118 -5.90 -6.61 -8.88
N ALA A 119 -6.61 -6.62 -7.76
CA ALA A 119 -8.03 -6.27 -7.75
C ALA A 119 -8.26 -4.77 -7.92
N ALA A 120 -7.54 -3.97 -7.13
CA ALA A 120 -7.67 -2.52 -7.11
C ALA A 120 -6.41 -1.85 -6.56
N ALA A 121 -6.27 -0.56 -6.83
CA ALA A 121 -5.25 0.29 -6.23
C ALA A 121 -5.81 1.62 -5.73
N GLY A 122 -5.34 2.05 -4.56
CA GLY A 122 -5.58 3.37 -3.99
C GLY A 122 -4.28 4.17 -3.90
N LEU A 123 -4.22 5.33 -4.54
CA LEU A 123 -3.04 6.19 -4.56
C LEU A 123 -3.38 7.57 -3.97
N ASP A 124 -2.83 7.89 -2.80
CA ASP A 124 -2.87 9.25 -2.23
C ASP A 124 -1.75 10.15 -2.81
N VAL A 125 -0.75 9.52 -3.41
CA VAL A 125 0.46 10.17 -3.95
C VAL A 125 0.73 9.66 -5.36
N THR A 126 1.15 10.56 -6.24
CA THR A 126 1.41 10.27 -7.65
C THR A 126 2.70 10.94 -8.13
N THR A 127 3.15 10.62 -9.34
CA THR A 127 4.27 11.26 -10.01
C THR A 127 3.88 11.49 -11.48
N PRO A 128 3.91 12.73 -11.99
CA PRO A 128 4.08 14.01 -11.26
C PRO A 128 2.83 14.40 -10.46
N GLU A 129 2.95 15.35 -9.51
CA GLU A 129 1.83 15.96 -8.78
C GLU A 129 1.61 17.41 -9.23
N PRO A 130 0.38 17.82 -9.63
CA PRO A 130 -0.81 16.99 -9.79
C PRO A 130 -0.72 16.05 -10.99
N LEU A 131 -1.35 14.87 -10.87
CA LEU A 131 -1.42 13.92 -11.97
C LEU A 131 -2.17 14.56 -13.15
N PRO A 132 -1.65 14.49 -14.40
CA PRO A 132 -2.32 15.03 -15.56
C PRO A 132 -3.74 14.43 -15.70
N THR A 133 -4.72 15.25 -16.04
CA THR A 133 -6.12 14.79 -16.21
C THR A 133 -6.29 13.73 -17.30
N ASN A 134 -5.37 13.70 -18.27
CA ASN A 134 -5.33 12.69 -19.33
C ASN A 134 -4.54 11.42 -18.93
N HIS A 135 -4.13 11.27 -17.68
CA HIS A 135 -3.30 10.15 -17.25
C HIS A 135 -4.10 8.83 -17.25
N PRO A 136 -3.58 7.73 -17.83
CA PRO A 136 -4.31 6.47 -17.98
C PRO A 136 -4.90 5.90 -16.69
N LEU A 137 -4.21 6.07 -15.55
CA LEU A 137 -4.70 5.62 -14.23
C LEU A 137 -6.06 6.20 -13.85
N LEU A 138 -6.39 7.43 -14.26
CA LEU A 138 -7.69 8.07 -13.96
C LEU A 138 -8.85 7.48 -14.79
N THR A 139 -8.55 6.73 -15.84
CA THR A 139 -9.58 6.08 -16.68
C THR A 139 -10.05 4.74 -16.12
N LEU A 140 -9.31 4.19 -15.13
CA LEU A 140 -9.56 2.87 -14.57
C LEU A 140 -10.60 2.94 -13.44
N LYS A 141 -11.62 2.09 -13.51
CA LYS A 141 -12.68 2.01 -12.48
C LYS A 141 -12.22 1.35 -11.17
N ASN A 142 -11.09 0.67 -11.19
CA ASN A 142 -10.47 -0.02 -10.05
C ASN A 142 -9.20 0.70 -9.54
N CYS A 143 -9.01 1.96 -9.92
CA CYS A 143 -7.93 2.81 -9.44
C CYS A 143 -8.52 4.10 -8.86
N ASP A 144 -8.46 4.25 -7.55
CA ASP A 144 -8.84 5.51 -6.89
C ASP A 144 -7.58 6.33 -6.60
N SER A 145 -7.46 7.48 -7.25
CA SER A 145 -6.43 8.46 -6.94
C SER A 145 -7.04 9.62 -6.16
N LEU A 146 -6.60 9.80 -4.92
CA LEU A 146 -6.93 10.95 -4.10
C LEU A 146 -5.72 11.90 -4.16
N PRO A 147 -5.84 13.12 -4.70
CA PRO A 147 -4.71 14.03 -4.74
C PRO A 147 -4.38 14.52 -3.32
N SER A 148 -3.34 13.95 -2.70
CA SER A 148 -2.68 14.43 -1.47
C SER A 148 -3.64 14.81 -0.34
N ALA A 149 -4.74 14.08 -0.17
CA ALA A 149 -5.80 14.46 0.76
C ALA A 149 -5.38 14.23 2.22
N CYS A 150 -4.37 13.38 2.45
CA CYS A 150 -3.90 13.06 3.79
C CYS A 150 -3.26 14.27 4.52
N GLU A 151 -2.81 15.31 3.82
CA GLU A 151 -2.34 16.58 4.41
C GLU A 151 -3.46 17.62 4.61
N VAL A 152 -4.58 17.50 3.89
CA VAL A 152 -5.66 18.50 3.88
C VAL A 152 -6.72 18.15 4.94
N THR A 153 -6.33 18.17 6.21
CA THR A 153 -7.28 18.36 7.31
C THR A 153 -6.94 19.67 8.01
N SER A 154 -7.82 20.67 7.90
CA SER A 154 -7.70 21.97 8.56
C SER A 154 -7.97 21.86 10.07
N LEU A 155 -7.13 21.10 10.79
CA LEU A 155 -7.14 20.95 12.24
C LEU A 155 -5.71 20.84 12.78
N THR A 156 -4.87 21.83 12.47
CA THR A 156 -3.71 22.20 13.29
C THR A 156 -3.90 23.62 13.82
N SER A 157 -4.91 23.77 14.68
CA SER A 157 -5.04 24.93 15.56
C SER A 157 -5.51 24.42 16.92
N SER A 158 -4.53 24.16 17.78
CA SER A 158 -4.63 24.09 19.25
C SER A 158 -3.24 24.39 19.80
#